data_AF-A0A286AZJ4-F1
#
_entry.id   AF-A0A286AZJ4-F1
#
_cell.length_a   1.000
_cell.length_b   1.000
_cell.length_c   1.000
_cell.angle_alpha   90.00
_cell.angle_beta   90.00
_cell.angle_gamma   90.00
#
_symmetry.space_group_name_H-M   'P 1'
#
loop_
_entity.id
_entity.type
_entity.pdbx_description
1 polymer ?
#
loop_
_entity_poly.entity_id
_entity_poly.type
_entity_poly.pdbx_seq_one_letter_code
_entity_poly.pdbx_strand_id
1 'polypeptide(L)'
;MPILNPTRPAHSRPLQRSIAAAIATASLVMLGGCPQKEEAPATTADAQPDEAAVAVATAEAVAPAAPPASPAPPVPRPTASATLKRAELMALVFPDSQGPGASPRQPDTVSLPERANEGETVPGSEADQQAQVSPREVVRLDDTHAVMLTETVPLDDRGEPMNGHVNGAWLGAYFFEQSAEGWKLASRSDAVDYLGFMGNLGTTKVERIAPQRFALTIAHGSCWQGYCGQWLSVYGLEAGKVRVLARGIALSATNEGADESCEKAPRPGKSEEPPRGACFDVSGTPSFTLGTDEAPGEMRIAFKGERTSGTKNRRVLTIDSTLVYAWRNGTYVLTEGRNPVPSF
;
A
#
# COMPACT_ATOMS: atom_id res chain seq x y z
N MET A 1 -28.03 -69.31 8.65
CA MET A 1 -27.18 -70.22 7.84
C MET A 1 -26.20 -69.37 7.02
N PRO A 2 -25.06 -69.92 6.55
CA PRO A 2 -23.81 -69.14 6.46
C PRO A 2 -23.23 -68.96 5.03
N ILE A 3 -22.04 -68.33 4.96
CA ILE A 3 -21.10 -68.16 3.81
C ILE A 3 -21.69 -67.37 2.61
N LEU A 4 -21.09 -66.30 2.06
CA LEU A 4 -19.67 -66.08 1.71
C LEU A 4 -19.20 -64.62 1.84
N ASN A 5 -17.87 -64.46 1.95
CA ASN A 5 -17.12 -63.21 1.82
C ASN A 5 -16.59 -63.10 0.36
N PRO A 6 -16.32 -61.91 -0.20
CA PRO A 6 -14.91 -61.65 -0.51
C PRO A 6 -14.44 -60.17 -0.43
N THR A 7 -13.16 -60.03 -0.05
CA THR A 7 -12.19 -58.98 -0.45
C THR A 7 -12.55 -57.49 -0.35
N ARG A 8 -11.94 -56.83 0.64
CA ARG A 8 -11.62 -55.39 0.58
C ARG A 8 -10.62 -55.08 -0.56
N PRO A 9 -10.76 -53.97 -1.30
CA PRO A 9 -9.62 -53.29 -1.92
C PRO A 9 -8.79 -52.56 -0.84
N ALA A 10 -7.48 -52.38 -1.08
CA ALA A 10 -6.54 -51.84 -0.08
C ALA A 10 -6.50 -50.30 -0.02
N HIS A 11 -6.18 -49.75 1.15
CA HIS A 11 -5.90 -48.33 1.32
C HIS A 11 -4.53 -47.95 0.72
N SER A 12 -4.54 -47.46 -0.52
CA SER A 12 -3.37 -46.83 -1.13
C SER A 12 -3.11 -45.45 -0.50
N ARG A 13 -2.18 -45.37 0.46
CA ARG A 13 -1.64 -44.07 0.91
C ARG A 13 -0.90 -43.41 -0.26
N PRO A 14 -1.21 -42.16 -0.66
CA PRO A 14 -0.33 -41.42 -1.55
C PRO A 14 0.99 -41.14 -0.83
N LEU A 15 2.13 -41.47 -1.47
CA LEU A 15 3.43 -41.13 -0.89
C LEU A 15 3.62 -39.61 -0.88
N GLN A 16 3.95 -39.07 0.29
CA GLN A 16 4.50 -37.72 0.42
C GLN A 16 5.86 -37.68 -0.30
N ARG A 17 5.88 -37.18 -1.54
CA ARG A 17 7.12 -36.75 -2.19
C ARG A 17 7.45 -35.34 -1.72
N SER A 18 8.17 -35.27 -0.62
CA SER A 18 8.82 -34.04 -0.16
C SER A 18 9.86 -33.59 -1.20
N ILE A 19 9.45 -32.74 -2.13
CA ILE A 19 10.38 -32.06 -3.04
C ILE A 19 11.02 -30.94 -2.24
N ALA A 20 12.28 -31.13 -1.84
CA ALA A 20 13.07 -30.08 -1.24
C ALA A 20 13.33 -28.98 -2.28
N ALA A 21 12.73 -27.81 -2.10
CA ALA A 21 13.10 -26.62 -2.84
C ALA A 21 14.52 -26.21 -2.42
N ALA A 22 15.46 -26.21 -3.36
CA ALA A 22 16.84 -25.82 -3.08
C ALA A 22 16.91 -24.31 -2.82
N ILE A 23 17.26 -23.92 -1.59
CA ILE A 23 17.48 -22.51 -1.23
C ILE A 23 18.75 -22.03 -1.94
N ALA A 24 18.60 -21.12 -2.90
CA ALA A 24 19.71 -20.46 -3.57
C ALA A 24 20.29 -19.37 -2.65
N THR A 25 21.22 -19.75 -1.77
CA THR A 25 21.94 -18.81 -0.91
C THR A 25 22.85 -17.90 -1.76
N ALA A 26 22.42 -16.65 -1.97
CA ALA A 26 23.29 -15.61 -2.53
C ALA A 26 24.30 -15.16 -1.46
N SER A 27 25.53 -15.68 -1.53
CA SER A 27 26.56 -15.40 -0.54
C SER A 27 27.00 -13.94 -0.54
N LEU A 28 27.05 -13.32 0.64
CA LEU A 28 27.82 -12.09 0.85
C LEU A 28 29.29 -12.35 0.54
N VAL A 29 29.89 -11.50 -0.30
CA VAL A 29 31.34 -11.41 -0.46
C VAL A 29 31.80 -10.09 0.13
N MET A 30 32.40 -10.15 1.33
CA MET A 30 33.07 -9.02 1.95
C MET A 30 34.42 -8.76 1.25
N LEU A 31 34.67 -7.51 0.85
CA LEU A 31 36.00 -7.03 0.49
C LEU A 31 36.23 -5.63 1.09
N GLY A 32 36.94 -5.59 2.21
CA GLY A 32 37.77 -4.45 2.58
C GLY A 32 39.19 -4.62 1.98
N GLY A 33 40.03 -3.58 1.92
CA GLY A 33 39.77 -2.19 2.29
C GLY A 33 41.07 -1.38 2.38
N CYS A 34 41.00 -0.08 2.09
CA CYS A 34 42.09 0.92 2.24
C CYS A 34 43.34 0.65 1.36
N PRO A 35 44.26 1.63 1.18
CA PRO A 35 45.03 2.24 2.27
C PRO A 35 44.80 3.74 2.47
N GLN A 36 44.82 4.13 3.75
CA GLN A 36 45.03 5.50 4.22
C GLN A 36 46.53 5.86 4.06
N LYS A 37 46.85 7.15 3.87
CA LYS A 37 48.25 7.63 3.82
C LYS A 37 48.46 8.71 4.88
N GLU A 38 49.53 8.58 5.65
CA GLU A 38 49.84 9.41 6.83
C GLU A 38 51.35 9.73 6.90
N GLU A 39 51.80 10.31 8.02
CA GLU A 39 53.15 10.89 8.30
C GLU A 39 53.43 12.21 7.53
N ALA A 40 53.65 13.41 8.11
CA ALA A 40 54.23 13.90 9.39
C ALA A 40 55.78 13.93 9.43
N PRO A 41 56.46 14.65 10.37
CA PRO A 41 56.04 15.67 11.36
C PRO A 41 56.79 17.03 11.09
N ALA A 42 57.31 17.93 11.97
CA ALA A 42 57.39 18.16 13.44
C ALA A 42 57.85 19.63 13.77
N THR A 43 57.34 20.24 14.87
CA THR A 43 57.99 21.32 15.71
C THR A 43 58.31 22.70 15.07
N THR A 44 58.59 23.84 15.76
CA THR A 44 58.95 24.18 17.18
C THR A 44 58.33 25.51 17.70
N ALA A 45 57.99 25.55 19.00
CA ALA A 45 58.23 26.57 20.05
C ALA A 45 58.13 28.12 19.87
N ASP A 46 57.58 28.74 20.94
CA ASP A 46 58.01 29.94 21.70
C ASP A 46 57.51 31.39 21.46
N ALA A 47 57.50 32.12 22.60
CA ALA A 47 57.46 33.58 22.85
C ALA A 47 56.14 34.41 22.78
N GLN A 48 55.74 34.91 23.97
CA GLN A 48 54.98 36.17 24.25
C GLN A 48 55.94 37.40 24.26
N PRO A 49 55.51 38.67 24.51
CA PRO A 49 54.18 39.23 24.86
C PRO A 49 53.69 40.32 23.84
N ASP A 50 52.61 41.10 24.06
CA ASP A 50 52.66 42.37 24.82
C ASP A 50 51.31 43.04 25.16
N GLU A 51 51.41 44.06 26.02
CA GLU A 51 50.49 45.09 26.59
C GLU A 51 48.95 45.13 26.43
N ALA A 52 48.34 45.78 27.42
CA ALA A 52 46.90 45.87 27.67
C ALA A 52 46.19 47.07 27.02
N ALA A 53 44.86 46.96 26.89
CA ALA A 53 43.95 48.09 26.71
C ALA A 53 42.78 47.98 27.70
N VAL A 54 42.38 49.10 28.32
CA VAL A 54 41.41 49.12 29.42
C VAL A 54 39.97 49.24 28.89
N ALA A 55 39.12 48.27 29.24
CA ALA A 55 37.69 48.33 28.95
C ALA A 55 36.93 49.07 30.07
N VAL A 56 36.18 50.13 29.71
CA VAL A 56 35.33 50.89 30.63
C VAL A 56 33.96 50.21 30.74
N ALA A 57 33.55 49.84 31.95
CA ALA A 57 32.23 49.25 32.20
C ALA A 57 31.16 50.34 32.33
N THR A 58 30.20 50.37 31.40
CA THR A 58 28.92 51.09 31.56
C THR A 58 27.84 50.10 31.99
N ALA A 59 27.28 50.28 33.19
CA ALA A 59 26.21 49.44 33.72
C ALA A 59 24.86 49.82 33.10
N GLU A 60 24.40 49.05 32.12
CA GLU A 60 23.06 49.18 31.55
C GLU A 60 22.02 48.49 32.46
N ALA A 61 20.97 49.22 32.84
CA ALA A 61 20.02 48.75 33.84
C ALA A 61 19.00 47.77 33.23
N VAL A 62 19.27 46.46 33.39
CA VAL A 62 18.36 45.39 32.95
C VAL A 62 17.00 45.52 33.65
N ALA A 63 15.97 45.86 32.87
CA ALA A 63 14.59 45.84 33.34
C ALA A 63 14.17 44.40 33.71
N PRO A 64 13.36 44.19 34.77
CA PRO A 64 12.95 42.85 35.18
C PRO A 64 12.15 42.18 34.06
N ALA A 65 12.54 40.94 33.73
CA ALA A 65 11.83 40.15 32.72
C ALA A 65 10.36 39.97 33.10
N ALA A 66 9.47 40.17 32.13
CA ALA A 66 8.05 39.89 32.32
C ALA A 66 7.84 38.41 32.70
N PRO A 67 6.88 38.09 33.59
CA PRO A 67 6.57 36.69 33.91
C PRO A 67 6.16 35.94 32.63
N PRO A 68 6.49 34.64 32.51
CA PRO A 68 6.09 33.85 31.35
C PRO A 68 4.58 33.89 31.19
N ALA A 69 4.10 34.15 29.98
CA ALA A 69 2.69 34.19 29.68
C ALA A 69 2.04 32.85 30.05
N SER A 70 0.92 32.90 30.80
CA SER A 70 0.15 31.69 31.12
C SER A 70 -0.18 30.93 29.83
N PRO A 71 -0.05 29.59 29.81
CA PRO A 71 -0.36 28.81 28.61
C PRO A 71 -1.80 29.08 28.18
N ALA A 72 -2.00 29.23 26.87
CA ALA A 72 -3.33 29.44 26.30
C ALA A 72 -4.28 28.29 26.73
N PRO A 73 -5.57 28.58 26.99
CA PRO A 73 -6.52 27.53 27.32
C PRO A 73 -6.57 26.47 26.20
N PRO A 74 -6.62 25.17 26.52
CA PRO A 74 -6.56 24.12 25.52
C PRO A 74 -7.72 24.25 24.54
N VAL A 75 -7.40 24.24 23.24
CA VAL A 75 -8.40 24.27 22.17
C VAL A 75 -9.31 23.04 22.31
N PRO A 76 -10.65 23.18 22.36
CA PRO A 76 -11.54 22.04 22.48
C PRO A 76 -11.36 21.06 21.32
N ARG A 77 -11.18 19.77 21.63
CA ARG A 77 -11.14 18.72 20.61
C ARG A 77 -12.51 18.64 19.92
N PRO A 78 -12.59 18.54 18.58
CA PRO A 78 -13.86 18.32 17.90
C PRO A 78 -14.43 16.96 18.30
N THR A 79 -15.73 16.91 18.61
CA THR A 79 -16.47 15.67 18.93
C THR A 79 -17.46 15.26 17.84
N ALA A 80 -17.73 16.16 16.89
CA ALA A 80 -18.54 15.94 15.70
C ALA A 80 -18.08 16.88 14.57
N SER A 81 -18.42 16.54 13.33
CA SER A 81 -18.21 17.37 12.14
C SER A 81 -19.54 17.76 11.51
N ALA A 82 -19.70 19.04 11.15
CA ALA A 82 -20.88 19.51 10.43
C ALA A 82 -20.95 19.00 8.97
N THR A 83 -19.83 18.55 8.39
CA THR A 83 -19.78 18.07 6.99
C THR A 83 -18.90 16.83 6.80
N LEU A 84 -19.02 16.21 5.63
CA LEU A 84 -18.17 15.09 5.19
C LEU A 84 -16.88 15.55 4.47
N LYS A 85 -16.39 16.77 4.72
CA LYS A 85 -15.11 17.23 4.17
C LYS A 85 -13.95 16.46 4.81
N ARG A 86 -13.07 15.89 3.97
CA ARG A 86 -11.85 15.14 4.36
C ARG A 86 -11.12 15.76 5.56
N ALA A 87 -10.79 17.05 5.52
CA ALA A 87 -10.06 17.72 6.60
C ALA A 87 -10.82 17.82 7.94
N GLU A 88 -12.15 18.02 7.91
CA GLU A 88 -12.97 18.08 9.12
C GLU A 88 -13.11 16.69 9.77
N LEU A 89 -13.18 15.64 8.95
CA LEU A 89 -13.18 14.24 9.41
C LEU A 89 -11.79 13.79 9.92
N MET A 90 -10.70 14.19 9.27
CA MET A 90 -9.34 13.91 9.76
C MET A 90 -9.08 14.59 11.10
N ALA A 91 -9.48 15.86 11.27
CA ALA A 91 -9.39 16.58 12.55
C ALA A 91 -10.23 15.93 13.67
N LEU A 92 -11.29 15.19 13.33
CA LEU A 92 -12.13 14.43 14.28
C LEU A 92 -11.52 13.07 14.65
N VAL A 93 -10.81 12.41 13.74
CA VAL A 93 -10.13 11.12 13.99
C VAL A 93 -8.75 11.32 14.66
N PHE A 94 -8.04 12.36 14.26
CA PHE A 94 -6.65 12.67 14.63
C PHE A 94 -6.55 14.11 15.19
N PRO A 95 -7.22 14.43 16.32
CA PRO A 95 -7.33 15.80 16.82
C PRO A 95 -6.00 16.42 17.27
N ASP A 96 -5.03 15.60 17.65
CA ASP A 96 -3.73 16.06 18.15
C ASP A 96 -2.70 16.35 17.04
N SER A 97 -2.82 15.71 15.87
CA SER A 97 -1.91 15.84 14.72
C SER A 97 -2.53 16.57 13.51
N GLN A 98 -3.86 16.56 13.36
CA GLN A 98 -4.58 17.20 12.26
C GLN A 98 -5.72 18.14 12.73
N GLY A 99 -5.87 18.36 14.04
CA GLY A 99 -6.84 19.30 14.60
C GLY A 99 -6.36 20.77 14.61
N PRO A 100 -7.23 21.74 15.00
CA PRO A 100 -6.96 23.18 14.88
C PRO A 100 -5.79 23.73 15.74
N GLY A 101 -5.19 22.92 16.60
CA GLY A 101 -4.02 23.27 17.42
C GLY A 101 -2.81 22.35 17.20
N ALA A 102 -2.83 21.51 16.16
CA ALA A 102 -1.75 20.54 15.90
C ALA A 102 -0.47 21.21 15.38
N SER A 103 0.69 20.62 15.70
CA SER A 103 1.97 21.12 15.20
C SER A 103 2.21 20.70 13.73
N PRO A 104 2.83 21.54 12.88
CA PRO A 104 3.17 21.14 11.52
C PRO A 104 4.06 19.90 11.47
N ARG A 105 3.66 18.89 10.68
CA ARG A 105 4.29 17.55 10.60
C ARG A 105 4.23 16.71 11.90
N GLN A 106 3.32 17.02 12.82
CA GLN A 106 3.07 16.11 13.95
C GLN A 106 2.49 14.79 13.42
N PRO A 107 3.09 13.64 13.76
CA PRO A 107 2.65 12.34 13.25
C PRO A 107 1.31 11.89 13.84
N ASP A 108 0.63 11.02 13.10
CA ASP A 108 -0.63 10.39 13.49
C ASP A 108 -0.37 9.09 14.25
N THR A 109 -0.99 8.90 15.42
CA THR A 109 -0.97 7.60 16.11
C THR A 109 -2.05 6.67 15.54
N VAL A 110 -1.63 5.47 15.14
CA VAL A 110 -2.47 4.41 14.56
C VAL A 110 -2.14 3.06 15.16
N SER A 111 -3.15 2.20 15.34
CA SER A 111 -2.95 0.84 15.86
C SER A 111 -2.78 -0.14 14.70
N LEU A 112 -1.55 -0.59 14.47
CA LEU A 112 -1.18 -1.41 13.32
C LEU A 112 -0.51 -2.72 13.78
N PRO A 113 -0.82 -3.87 13.14
CA PRO A 113 -0.14 -5.14 13.44
C PRO A 113 1.25 -5.20 12.81
N GLU A 114 2.12 -6.02 13.40
CA GLU A 114 3.40 -6.42 12.83
C GLU A 114 3.18 -7.14 11.48
N ARG A 115 4.11 -6.92 10.54
CA ARG A 115 4.17 -7.65 9.27
C ARG A 115 5.33 -8.64 9.31
N ALA A 116 5.02 -9.91 9.04
CA ALA A 116 6.04 -10.94 8.89
C ALA A 116 6.89 -10.69 7.62
N ASN A 117 8.07 -11.32 7.55
CA ASN A 117 8.97 -11.24 6.38
C ASN A 117 8.32 -11.67 5.05
N GLU A 118 7.26 -12.47 5.12
CA GLU A 118 6.48 -12.98 3.98
C GLU A 118 5.36 -12.00 3.55
N GLY A 119 5.20 -10.88 4.27
CA GLY A 119 4.28 -9.79 3.96
C GLY A 119 2.88 -9.91 4.58
N GLU A 120 2.53 -11.07 5.11
CA GLU A 120 1.33 -11.32 5.93
C GLU A 120 1.38 -10.57 7.28
N THR A 121 0.22 -10.35 7.89
CA THR A 121 0.13 -9.73 9.22
C THR A 121 0.22 -10.79 10.33
N VAL A 122 0.81 -10.43 11.47
CA VAL A 122 0.85 -11.31 12.65
C VAL A 122 -0.42 -11.07 13.49
N PRO A 123 -1.33 -12.05 13.65
CA PRO A 123 -2.60 -11.80 14.35
C PRO A 123 -2.39 -11.56 15.85
N GLY A 124 -2.97 -10.50 16.41
CA GLY A 124 -2.81 -10.16 17.83
C GLY A 124 -1.53 -9.40 18.16
N SER A 125 -0.88 -8.80 17.15
CA SER A 125 0.32 -7.96 17.28
C SER A 125 0.04 -6.47 17.15
N GLU A 126 -1.23 -6.07 17.13
CA GLU A 126 -1.67 -4.69 16.95
C GLU A 126 -1.10 -3.77 18.05
N ALA A 127 -0.30 -2.79 17.64
CA ALA A 127 0.39 -1.86 18.52
C ALA A 127 0.30 -0.42 17.99
N ASP A 128 0.37 0.55 18.90
CA ASP A 128 0.38 1.97 18.54
C ASP A 128 1.70 2.35 17.86
N GLN A 129 1.59 2.78 16.59
CA GLN A 129 2.69 3.20 15.74
C GLN A 129 2.47 4.65 15.30
N GLN A 130 3.57 5.34 14.99
CA GLN A 130 3.52 6.68 14.39
C GLN A 130 3.48 6.56 12.86
N ALA A 131 2.60 7.31 12.22
CA ALA A 131 2.38 7.26 10.77
C ALA A 131 2.12 8.64 10.17
N GLN A 132 2.15 8.70 8.85
CA GLN A 132 1.46 9.74 8.07
C GLN A 132 0.16 9.14 7.53
N VAL A 133 -0.99 9.69 7.94
CA VAL A 133 -2.31 9.26 7.48
C VAL A 133 -2.92 10.32 6.58
N SER A 134 -3.20 9.94 5.33
CA SER A 134 -3.80 10.82 4.33
C SER A 134 -5.21 10.37 3.93
N PRO A 135 -6.21 11.28 3.85
CA PRO A 135 -7.58 10.92 3.49
C PRO A 135 -7.72 10.70 1.98
N ARG A 136 -7.97 9.44 1.59
CA ARG A 136 -8.16 9.04 0.19
C ARG A 136 -9.59 9.34 -0.26
N GLU A 137 -10.59 8.67 0.28
CA GLU A 137 -11.98 8.80 -0.14
C GLU A 137 -12.92 9.08 1.04
N VAL A 138 -14.06 9.72 0.79
CA VAL A 138 -15.17 9.81 1.75
C VAL A 138 -16.44 9.41 1.03
N VAL A 139 -17.11 8.36 1.52
CA VAL A 139 -18.30 7.77 0.92
C VAL A 139 -19.45 7.86 1.90
N ARG A 140 -20.49 8.64 1.54
CA ARG A 140 -21.78 8.59 2.24
C ARG A 140 -22.49 7.31 1.80
N LEU A 141 -22.71 6.40 2.75
CA LEU A 141 -23.27 5.06 2.50
C LEU A 141 -24.79 5.12 2.43
N ASP A 142 -25.40 5.88 3.34
CA ASP A 142 -26.83 6.20 3.38
C ASP A 142 -27.03 7.57 4.06
N ASP A 143 -28.26 7.97 4.41
CA ASP A 143 -28.47 9.28 5.03
C ASP A 143 -27.84 9.42 6.42
N THR A 144 -27.60 8.31 7.12
CA THR A 144 -27.10 8.22 8.49
C THR A 144 -25.65 7.75 8.63
N HIS A 145 -25.10 7.03 7.65
CA HIS A 145 -23.74 6.45 7.73
C HIS A 145 -22.81 6.97 6.62
N ALA A 146 -21.54 7.16 6.97
CA ALA A 146 -20.45 7.42 6.04
C ALA A 146 -19.17 6.68 6.42
N VAL A 147 -18.25 6.53 5.48
CA VAL A 147 -16.89 6.02 5.72
C VAL A 147 -15.85 6.93 5.07
N MET A 148 -14.80 7.27 5.81
CA MET A 148 -13.56 7.83 5.26
C MET A 148 -12.53 6.71 5.13
N LEU A 149 -11.84 6.66 4.00
CA LEU A 149 -10.81 5.69 3.68
C LEU A 149 -9.47 6.42 3.61
N THR A 150 -8.41 5.88 4.23
CA THR A 150 -7.09 6.52 4.29
C THR A 150 -5.98 5.65 3.70
N GLU A 151 -4.91 6.33 3.32
CA GLU A 151 -3.60 5.76 3.01
C GLU A 151 -2.68 6.12 4.18
N THR A 152 -2.22 5.08 4.88
CA THR A 152 -1.49 5.17 6.15
C THR A 152 -0.08 4.60 5.94
N VAL A 153 0.95 5.43 6.08
CA VAL A 153 2.36 5.05 5.90
C VAL A 153 3.07 5.14 7.26
N PRO A 154 3.54 4.02 7.85
CA PRO A 154 4.30 4.05 9.10
C PRO A 154 5.58 4.85 8.97
N LEU A 155 6.05 5.41 10.10
CA LEU A 155 7.33 6.09 10.21
C LEU A 155 8.40 5.15 10.80
N ASP A 156 9.67 5.37 10.42
CA ASP A 156 10.82 4.75 11.07
C ASP A 156 11.20 5.45 12.39
N ASP A 157 12.23 4.93 13.09
CA ASP A 157 12.76 5.49 14.34
C ASP A 157 13.28 6.94 14.23
N ARG A 158 13.35 7.50 13.01
CA ARG A 158 13.78 8.88 12.73
C ARG A 158 12.61 9.81 12.41
N GLY A 159 11.39 9.26 12.28
CA GLY A 159 10.20 9.98 11.85
C GLY A 159 10.04 10.07 10.32
N GLU A 160 10.82 9.32 9.54
CA GLU A 160 10.73 9.31 8.08
C GLU A 160 9.77 8.22 7.60
N PRO A 161 8.91 8.48 6.59
CA PRO A 161 7.92 7.51 6.13
C PRO A 161 8.59 6.30 5.47
N MET A 162 8.16 5.10 5.86
CA MET A 162 8.70 3.81 5.41
C MET A 162 8.33 3.49 3.95
N ASN A 163 8.77 4.32 3.00
CA ASN A 163 8.39 4.31 1.58
C ASN A 163 9.36 3.56 0.65
N GLY A 164 10.11 2.57 1.17
CA GLY A 164 10.99 1.72 0.38
C GLY A 164 10.26 0.90 -0.68
N HIS A 165 10.98 0.38 -1.69
CA HIS A 165 10.38 -0.26 -2.88
C HIS A 165 9.40 -1.39 -2.58
N VAL A 166 9.71 -2.26 -1.62
CA VAL A 166 8.85 -3.38 -1.19
C VAL A 166 7.81 -3.01 -0.13
N ASN A 167 7.79 -1.76 0.33
CA ASN A 167 6.85 -1.28 1.33
C ASN A 167 5.63 -0.68 0.63
N GLY A 168 4.47 -1.25 0.84
CA GLY A 168 3.18 -0.63 0.54
C GLY A 168 2.72 0.33 1.64
N ALA A 169 1.43 0.64 1.62
CA ALA A 169 0.73 1.40 2.65
C ALA A 169 -0.42 0.58 3.24
N TRP A 170 -0.87 0.96 4.44
CA TRP A 170 -2.10 0.44 5.03
C TRP A 170 -3.33 1.19 4.51
N LEU A 171 -4.40 0.45 4.24
CA LEU A 171 -5.74 0.97 4.04
C LEU A 171 -6.41 1.15 5.40
N GLY A 172 -6.67 2.39 5.80
CA GLY A 172 -7.51 2.69 6.98
C GLY A 172 -8.96 2.93 6.61
N ALA A 173 -9.90 2.65 7.52
CA ALA A 173 -11.32 2.95 7.39
C ALA A 173 -11.92 3.49 8.70
N TYR A 174 -12.60 4.63 8.60
CA TYR A 174 -13.17 5.38 9.74
C TYR A 174 -14.65 5.61 9.45
N PHE A 175 -15.51 5.12 10.33
CA PHE A 175 -16.95 5.07 10.11
C PHE A 175 -17.63 6.16 10.94
N PHE A 176 -18.53 6.91 10.29
CA PHE A 176 -19.20 8.05 10.90
C PHE A 176 -20.71 7.86 10.89
N GLU A 177 -21.35 8.24 12.00
CA GLU A 177 -22.80 8.27 12.17
C GLU A 177 -23.29 9.72 12.30
N GLN A 178 -24.37 10.05 11.59
CA GLN A 178 -25.02 11.36 11.66
C GLN A 178 -25.83 11.48 12.96
N SER A 179 -25.46 12.45 13.79
CA SER A 179 -26.17 12.81 15.03
C SER A 179 -26.79 14.22 14.93
N ALA A 180 -27.51 14.65 15.98
CA ALA A 180 -28.00 16.03 16.08
C ALA A 180 -26.87 17.09 16.13
N GLU A 181 -25.65 16.70 16.49
CA GLU A 181 -24.46 17.56 16.55
C GLU A 181 -23.61 17.51 15.26
N GLY A 182 -24.01 16.69 14.28
CA GLY A 182 -23.20 16.39 13.08
C GLY A 182 -22.70 14.94 13.04
N TRP A 183 -21.80 14.65 12.11
CA TRP A 183 -21.13 13.36 11.93
C TRP A 183 -20.17 13.09 13.08
N LYS A 184 -20.36 11.97 13.79
CA LYS A 184 -19.49 11.51 14.89
C LYS A 184 -18.73 10.26 14.45
N LEU A 185 -17.48 10.11 14.89
CA LEU A 185 -16.73 8.86 14.70
C LEU A 185 -17.37 7.74 15.53
N ALA A 186 -17.89 6.72 14.86
CA ALA A 186 -18.55 5.56 15.48
C ALA A 186 -17.57 4.39 15.68
N SER A 187 -16.71 4.14 14.69
CA SER A 187 -15.62 3.15 14.80
C SER A 187 -14.46 3.47 13.84
N ARG A 188 -13.28 2.88 14.10
CA ARG A 188 -12.10 2.95 13.23
C ARG A 188 -11.45 1.57 13.07
N SER A 189 -10.78 1.36 11.93
CA SER A 189 -9.93 0.22 11.64
C SER A 189 -8.75 0.75 10.84
N ASP A 190 -7.58 0.83 11.48
CA ASP A 190 -6.42 1.53 10.91
C ASP A 190 -5.64 0.66 9.90
N ALA A 191 -5.87 -0.66 9.97
CA ALA A 191 -5.23 -1.71 9.18
C ALA A 191 -6.27 -2.66 8.56
N VAL A 192 -7.10 -2.16 7.64
CA VAL A 192 -8.07 -2.98 6.88
C VAL A 192 -7.36 -3.95 5.93
N ASP A 193 -6.31 -3.47 5.28
CA ASP A 193 -5.41 -4.26 4.44
C ASP A 193 -4.07 -3.53 4.24
N TYR A 194 -3.04 -4.24 3.75
CA TYR A 194 -1.76 -3.68 3.32
C TYR A 194 -1.53 -3.96 1.84
N LEU A 195 -1.24 -2.91 1.06
CA LEU A 195 -1.22 -2.98 -0.41
C LEU A 195 -0.17 -2.04 -1.02
N GLY A 196 0.24 -2.37 -2.24
CA GLY A 196 1.06 -1.50 -3.06
C GLY A 196 2.53 -1.44 -2.65
N PHE A 197 3.19 -0.35 -3.04
CA PHE A 197 4.65 -0.22 -3.10
C PHE A 197 5.08 1.25 -2.95
N MET A 198 6.35 1.50 -2.63
CA MET A 198 6.89 2.86 -2.41
C MET A 198 6.08 3.72 -1.42
N GLY A 199 5.49 3.10 -0.39
CA GLY A 199 4.61 3.77 0.58
C GLY A 199 3.26 4.23 0.01
N ASN A 200 2.73 3.57 -1.02
CA ASN A 200 1.49 4.00 -1.68
C ASN A 200 0.52 2.83 -1.98
N LEU A 201 -0.78 3.04 -1.73
CA LEU A 201 -1.89 2.15 -2.10
C LEU A 201 -2.16 2.13 -3.61
N GLY A 202 -1.65 3.08 -4.39
CA GLY A 202 -1.93 3.23 -5.82
C GLY A 202 -3.23 3.98 -6.11
N THR A 203 -3.90 3.62 -7.21
CA THR A 203 -5.09 4.32 -7.70
C THR A 203 -6.35 3.80 -7.02
N THR A 204 -7.04 4.70 -6.30
CA THR A 204 -8.34 4.46 -5.66
C THR A 204 -9.49 4.89 -6.59
N LYS A 205 -10.61 4.16 -6.56
CA LYS A 205 -11.88 4.58 -7.15
C LYS A 205 -13.05 3.98 -6.37
N VAL A 206 -14.12 4.74 -6.17
CA VAL A 206 -15.37 4.26 -5.57
C VAL A 206 -16.38 3.96 -6.66
N GLU A 207 -16.95 2.76 -6.63
CA GLU A 207 -17.91 2.22 -7.60
C GLU A 207 -19.23 1.87 -6.90
N ARG A 208 -20.38 2.11 -7.56
CA ARG A 208 -21.69 1.68 -7.06
C ARG A 208 -22.05 0.33 -7.68
N ILE A 209 -21.98 -0.74 -6.87
CA ILE A 209 -22.15 -2.13 -7.34
C ILE A 209 -23.59 -2.64 -7.23
N ALA A 210 -24.42 -1.98 -6.41
CA ALA A 210 -25.87 -2.14 -6.29
C ALA A 210 -26.46 -0.80 -5.78
N PRO A 211 -27.79 -0.56 -5.85
CA PRO A 211 -28.37 0.77 -5.62
C PRO A 211 -27.94 1.42 -4.29
N GLN A 212 -27.81 0.65 -3.20
CA GLN A 212 -27.27 1.11 -1.92
C GLN A 212 -26.02 0.33 -1.47
N ARG A 213 -25.15 -0.08 -2.40
CA ARG A 213 -23.87 -0.75 -2.06
C ARG A 213 -22.72 -0.20 -2.88
N PHE A 214 -21.61 0.07 -2.19
CA PHE A 214 -20.40 0.65 -2.77
C PHE A 214 -19.22 -0.30 -2.64
N ALA A 215 -18.30 -0.24 -3.60
CA ALA A 215 -16.98 -0.83 -3.50
C ALA A 215 -15.89 0.22 -3.70
N LEU A 216 -14.79 0.09 -2.97
CA LEU A 216 -13.51 0.69 -3.28
C LEU A 216 -12.70 -0.29 -4.15
N THR A 217 -12.31 0.11 -5.35
CA THR A 217 -11.25 -0.57 -6.09
C THR A 217 -9.90 0.07 -5.80
N ILE A 218 -8.87 -0.75 -5.62
CA ILE A 218 -7.48 -0.33 -5.47
C ILE A 218 -6.64 -1.02 -6.54
N ALA A 219 -6.15 -0.25 -7.51
CA ALA A 219 -5.20 -0.70 -8.53
C ALA A 219 -3.79 -0.25 -8.15
N HIS A 220 -2.97 -1.21 -7.72
CA HIS A 220 -1.63 -0.99 -7.15
C HIS A 220 -0.59 -1.78 -7.93
N GLY A 221 0.66 -1.29 -7.99
CA GLY A 221 1.69 -1.93 -8.80
C GLY A 221 3.07 -1.29 -8.66
N SER A 222 4.07 -1.92 -9.26
CA SER A 222 5.46 -1.49 -9.23
C SER A 222 6.22 -2.03 -10.44
N CYS A 223 7.43 -1.50 -10.64
CA CYS A 223 8.40 -1.98 -11.62
C CYS A 223 9.67 -2.47 -10.92
N TRP A 224 10.22 -3.59 -11.37
CA TRP A 224 11.50 -4.13 -10.91
C TRP A 224 12.31 -4.64 -12.11
N GLN A 225 13.53 -4.12 -12.29
CA GLN A 225 14.42 -4.46 -13.41
C GLN A 225 13.71 -4.41 -14.79
N GLY A 226 12.83 -3.42 -14.98
CA GLY A 226 12.07 -3.22 -16.21
C GLY A 226 10.80 -4.06 -16.38
N TYR A 227 10.55 -5.03 -15.50
CA TYR A 227 9.28 -5.74 -15.42
C TYR A 227 8.32 -4.95 -14.55
N CYS A 228 7.22 -4.48 -15.12
CA CYS A 228 6.18 -3.74 -14.42
C CYS A 228 4.89 -4.55 -14.35
N GLY A 229 4.17 -4.46 -13.24
CA GLY A 229 2.85 -5.09 -13.10
C GLY A 229 1.95 -4.34 -12.13
N GLN A 230 0.64 -4.52 -12.31
CA GLN A 230 -0.38 -4.01 -11.42
C GLN A 230 -1.40 -5.09 -11.06
N TRP A 231 -1.97 -4.98 -9.87
CA TRP A 231 -2.98 -5.87 -9.32
C TRP A 231 -4.18 -5.05 -8.82
N LEU A 232 -5.37 -5.62 -9.02
CA LEU A 232 -6.64 -5.09 -8.56
C LEU A 232 -7.08 -5.82 -7.28
N SER A 233 -7.40 -5.04 -6.26
CA SER A 233 -8.18 -5.47 -5.11
C SER A 233 -9.49 -4.67 -5.03
N VAL A 234 -10.54 -5.28 -4.49
CA VAL A 234 -11.91 -4.73 -4.44
C VAL A 234 -12.47 -4.94 -3.05
N TYR A 235 -12.94 -3.86 -2.43
CA TYR A 235 -13.37 -3.82 -1.03
C TYR A 235 -14.79 -3.28 -0.90
N GLY A 236 -15.69 -4.03 -0.28
CA GLY A 236 -17.08 -3.66 -0.06
C GLY A 236 -17.19 -2.73 1.14
N LEU A 237 -17.90 -1.63 0.97
CA LEU A 237 -18.08 -0.61 2.00
C LEU A 237 -19.47 -0.79 2.63
N GLU A 238 -19.50 -1.15 3.91
CA GLU A 238 -20.72 -1.30 4.71
C GLU A 238 -20.64 -0.40 5.96
N ALA A 239 -21.78 -0.14 6.61
CA ALA A 239 -21.76 0.53 7.91
C ALA A 239 -20.89 -0.26 8.92
N GLY A 240 -19.97 0.45 9.57
CA GLY A 240 -19.05 -0.06 10.60
C GLY A 240 -17.96 -1.04 10.15
N LYS A 241 -17.85 -1.39 8.85
CA LYS A 241 -16.83 -2.35 8.37
C LYS A 241 -16.53 -2.25 6.86
N VAL A 242 -15.31 -2.62 6.49
CA VAL A 242 -14.93 -2.94 5.11
C VAL A 242 -14.81 -4.48 4.96
N ARG A 243 -15.13 -5.02 3.78
CA ARG A 243 -14.89 -6.44 3.43
C ARG A 243 -14.03 -6.58 2.19
N VAL A 244 -13.12 -7.55 2.16
CA VAL A 244 -12.46 -7.97 0.91
C VAL A 244 -13.49 -8.69 0.02
N LEU A 245 -13.72 -8.18 -1.19
CA LEU A 245 -14.59 -8.80 -2.20
C LEU A 245 -13.78 -9.56 -3.25
N ALA A 246 -12.59 -9.05 -3.59
CA ALA A 246 -11.55 -9.72 -4.35
C ALA A 246 -10.18 -9.09 -4.01
N ARG A 247 -9.09 -9.84 -4.18
CA ARG A 247 -7.72 -9.35 -3.92
C ARG A 247 -6.75 -9.90 -4.97
N GLY A 248 -5.73 -9.12 -5.32
CA GLY A 248 -4.58 -9.61 -6.08
C GLY A 248 -4.88 -10.07 -7.51
N ILE A 249 -5.97 -9.59 -8.13
CA ILE A 249 -6.26 -9.91 -9.53
C ILE A 249 -5.23 -9.18 -10.41
N ALA A 250 -4.30 -9.91 -11.03
CA ALA A 250 -3.35 -9.33 -11.97
C ALA A 250 -4.08 -8.54 -13.07
N LEU A 251 -3.81 -7.24 -13.14
CA LEU A 251 -4.53 -6.26 -13.95
C LEU A 251 -3.69 -5.79 -15.13
N SER A 252 -2.38 -5.67 -14.97
CA SER A 252 -1.46 -5.39 -16.07
C SER A 252 -0.10 -6.04 -15.86
N ALA A 253 0.62 -6.25 -16.95
CA ALA A 253 2.04 -6.57 -16.96
C ALA A 253 2.69 -6.09 -18.24
N THR A 254 3.88 -5.48 -18.14
CA THR A 254 4.74 -5.17 -19.29
C THR A 254 6.21 -5.46 -18.95
N ASN A 255 6.99 -5.86 -19.95
CA ASN A 255 8.45 -5.99 -19.84
C ASN A 255 9.22 -5.23 -20.93
N GLU A 256 8.62 -4.23 -21.56
CA GLU A 256 9.29 -3.38 -22.55
C GLU A 256 10.56 -2.73 -21.98
N GLY A 257 10.51 -2.25 -20.73
CA GLY A 257 11.65 -1.65 -20.04
C GLY A 257 12.72 -2.63 -19.54
N ALA A 258 12.53 -3.95 -19.71
CA ALA A 258 13.50 -4.99 -19.28
C ALA A 258 14.43 -5.45 -20.42
N ASP A 259 14.04 -5.20 -21.67
CA ASP A 259 14.74 -5.66 -22.87
C ASP A 259 14.38 -4.71 -24.02
N GLU A 260 15.34 -3.91 -24.51
CA GLU A 260 15.11 -2.92 -25.58
C GLU A 260 14.51 -3.50 -26.86
N SER A 261 14.67 -4.80 -27.10
CA SER A 261 14.03 -5.48 -28.22
C SER A 261 12.52 -5.68 -27.99
N CYS A 262 12.06 -5.74 -26.74
CA CYS A 262 10.64 -5.79 -26.39
C CYS A 262 9.91 -4.44 -26.55
N GLU A 263 10.58 -3.30 -26.52
CA GLU A 263 9.98 -2.01 -26.96
C GLU A 263 9.59 -2.03 -28.46
N LYS A 264 10.20 -2.92 -29.24
CA LYS A 264 10.17 -2.93 -30.71
C LYS A 264 9.43 -4.17 -31.26
N ALA A 265 9.53 -5.32 -30.59
CA ALA A 265 9.04 -6.63 -31.03
C ALA A 265 7.51 -6.89 -31.00
N PRO A 266 6.64 -6.13 -30.31
CA PRO A 266 5.18 -6.20 -30.52
C PRO A 266 4.83 -5.81 -31.96
N ARG A 267 5.61 -4.91 -32.56
CA ARG A 267 5.43 -4.50 -33.95
C ARG A 267 6.11 -5.52 -34.87
N PRO A 268 5.48 -5.97 -35.98
CA PRO A 268 6.08 -6.90 -36.93
C PRO A 268 7.18 -6.19 -37.76
N GLY A 269 8.35 -6.04 -37.16
CA GLY A 269 9.53 -5.38 -37.73
C GLY A 269 10.82 -5.96 -37.13
N LYS A 270 11.94 -5.80 -37.86
CA LYS A 270 13.23 -6.37 -37.46
C LYS A 270 13.82 -5.63 -36.24
N SER A 271 13.81 -6.27 -35.07
CA SER A 271 14.86 -6.03 -34.08
C SER A 271 16.13 -6.74 -34.56
N GLU A 272 17.30 -6.12 -34.38
CA GLU A 272 18.59 -6.72 -34.79
C GLU A 272 19.07 -7.78 -33.79
N GLU A 273 18.84 -7.57 -32.49
CA GLU A 273 19.00 -8.60 -31.44
C GLU A 273 17.61 -9.17 -31.06
N PRO A 274 17.44 -10.49 -30.95
CA PRO A 274 16.19 -11.10 -30.51
C PRO A 274 16.06 -11.08 -28.97
N PRO A 275 14.85 -10.87 -28.41
CA PRO A 275 14.65 -10.78 -26.97
C PRO A 275 15.18 -11.97 -26.16
N ARG A 276 15.53 -11.72 -24.90
CA ARG A 276 15.97 -12.75 -23.94
C ARG A 276 14.81 -13.53 -23.31
N GLY A 277 13.59 -13.00 -23.37
CA GLY A 277 12.37 -13.61 -22.84
C GLY A 277 11.22 -13.74 -23.85
N ALA A 278 10.00 -13.89 -23.36
CA ALA A 278 8.82 -13.48 -24.14
C ALA A 278 8.59 -11.98 -23.88
N CYS A 279 8.18 -11.23 -24.90
CA CYS A 279 7.75 -9.85 -24.73
C CYS A 279 6.25 -9.82 -24.48
N PHE A 280 5.80 -8.92 -23.63
CA PHE A 280 4.39 -8.68 -23.36
C PHE A 280 4.16 -7.22 -22.95
N ASP A 281 3.04 -6.67 -23.40
CA ASP A 281 2.34 -5.55 -22.78
C ASP A 281 0.86 -5.95 -22.70
N VAL A 282 0.29 -5.96 -21.50
CA VAL A 282 -1.09 -6.39 -21.25
C VAL A 282 -1.69 -5.48 -20.20
N SER A 283 -2.87 -4.91 -20.49
CA SER A 283 -3.60 -4.04 -19.56
C SER A 283 -5.08 -4.41 -19.50
N GLY A 284 -5.64 -4.38 -18.29
CA GLY A 284 -7.04 -4.68 -18.00
C GLY A 284 -7.77 -3.47 -17.43
N THR A 285 -8.97 -3.19 -17.95
CA THR A 285 -9.86 -2.15 -17.44
C THR A 285 -11.02 -2.79 -16.69
N PRO A 286 -11.14 -2.59 -15.36
CA PRO A 286 -12.26 -3.09 -14.58
C PRO A 286 -13.50 -2.22 -14.76
N SER A 287 -14.67 -2.85 -14.62
CA SER A 287 -15.98 -2.22 -14.71
C SER A 287 -17.00 -3.02 -13.89
N PHE A 288 -18.05 -2.37 -13.41
CA PHE A 288 -19.11 -3.00 -12.62
C PHE A 288 -20.45 -2.76 -13.28
N THR A 289 -21.24 -3.82 -13.40
CA THR A 289 -22.67 -3.72 -13.74
C THR A 289 -23.43 -3.41 -12.46
N LEU A 290 -24.40 -2.49 -12.51
CA LEU A 290 -25.24 -2.20 -11.35
C LEU A 290 -26.15 -3.39 -11.05
N GLY A 291 -26.10 -3.89 -9.81
CA GLY A 291 -26.94 -4.98 -9.32
C GLY A 291 -28.34 -4.55 -8.89
N THR A 292 -29.00 -5.43 -8.13
CA THR A 292 -30.28 -5.18 -7.45
C THR A 292 -30.03 -4.80 -5.98
N ASP A 293 -31.08 -4.41 -5.26
CA ASP A 293 -30.98 -4.17 -3.81
C ASP A 293 -30.56 -5.42 -3.02
N GLU A 294 -30.85 -6.61 -3.55
CA GLU A 294 -30.53 -7.92 -2.97
C GLU A 294 -29.06 -8.33 -3.20
N ALA A 295 -28.50 -8.05 -4.38
CA ALA A 295 -27.17 -8.51 -4.77
C ALA A 295 -26.42 -7.53 -5.72
N PRO A 296 -25.11 -7.30 -5.50
CA PRO A 296 -24.23 -6.66 -6.48
C PRO A 296 -24.27 -7.31 -7.86
N GLY A 297 -24.12 -6.47 -8.89
CA GLY A 297 -23.97 -6.93 -10.27
C GLY A 297 -22.55 -7.41 -10.57
N GLU A 298 -22.35 -7.96 -11.77
CA GLU A 298 -21.06 -8.52 -12.21
C GLU A 298 -19.94 -7.48 -12.26
N MET A 299 -18.74 -7.91 -11.88
CA MET A 299 -17.51 -7.20 -12.23
C MET A 299 -16.95 -7.79 -13.53
N ARG A 300 -16.63 -6.93 -14.50
CA ARG A 300 -16.06 -7.31 -15.80
C ARG A 300 -14.73 -6.61 -16.00
N ILE A 301 -13.69 -7.37 -16.36
CA ILE A 301 -12.36 -6.82 -16.66
C ILE A 301 -12.05 -7.09 -18.12
N ALA A 302 -12.04 -6.03 -18.94
CA ALA A 302 -11.70 -6.11 -20.36
C ALA A 302 -10.19 -5.94 -20.53
N PHE A 303 -9.52 -6.94 -21.10
CA PHE A 303 -8.07 -6.97 -21.31
C PHE A 303 -7.71 -6.71 -22.76
N LYS A 304 -6.71 -5.85 -22.96
CA LYS A 304 -6.07 -5.57 -24.25
C LYS A 304 -4.55 -5.62 -24.13
N GLY A 305 -3.87 -5.73 -25.26
CA GLY A 305 -2.41 -5.73 -25.35
C GLY A 305 -1.90 -6.81 -26.30
N GLU A 306 -0.62 -7.13 -26.23
CA GLU A 306 0.05 -8.11 -27.10
C GLU A 306 1.10 -8.93 -26.34
N ARG A 307 1.40 -10.14 -26.82
CA ARG A 307 2.52 -10.96 -26.31
C ARG A 307 3.14 -11.85 -27.37
N THR A 308 4.43 -12.18 -27.25
CA THR A 308 5.09 -13.10 -28.18
C THR A 308 4.92 -14.58 -27.80
N SER A 309 4.76 -15.45 -28.81
CA SER A 309 4.53 -16.88 -28.61
C SER A 309 5.83 -17.71 -28.66
N GLY A 310 6.25 -18.26 -27.52
CA GLY A 310 7.32 -19.26 -27.46
C GLY A 310 8.74 -18.71 -27.74
N THR A 311 9.73 -19.61 -27.75
CA THR A 311 11.16 -19.25 -27.71
C THR A 311 11.89 -19.27 -29.05
N LYS A 312 11.29 -19.84 -30.11
CA LYS A 312 11.94 -19.99 -31.44
C LYS A 312 11.19 -19.29 -32.57
N ASN A 313 9.87 -19.51 -32.67
CA ASN A 313 9.01 -18.85 -33.67
C ASN A 313 8.12 -17.82 -32.98
N ARG A 314 8.71 -16.69 -32.55
CA ARG A 314 8.00 -15.59 -31.86
C ARG A 314 7.02 -14.89 -32.80
N ARG A 315 5.77 -15.39 -32.84
CA ARG A 315 4.63 -14.66 -33.41
C ARG A 315 4.03 -13.75 -32.34
N VAL A 316 3.64 -12.54 -32.72
CA VAL A 316 2.84 -11.65 -31.86
C VAL A 316 1.40 -12.16 -31.80
N LEU A 317 0.90 -12.30 -30.59
CA LEU A 317 -0.48 -12.65 -30.25
C LEU A 317 -1.15 -11.44 -29.61
N THR A 318 -2.03 -10.78 -30.35
CA THR A 318 -2.91 -9.75 -29.80
C THR A 318 -3.85 -10.38 -28.77
N ILE A 319 -4.06 -9.67 -27.67
CA ILE A 319 -5.00 -9.98 -26.61
C ILE A 319 -6.18 -9.02 -26.77
N ASP A 320 -7.36 -9.56 -26.99
CA ASP A 320 -8.64 -8.89 -26.75
C ASP A 320 -9.54 -9.94 -26.08
N SER A 321 -9.82 -9.74 -24.80
CA SER A 321 -10.58 -10.71 -23.99
C SER A 321 -11.29 -10.03 -22.82
N THR A 322 -12.22 -10.72 -22.18
CA THR A 322 -12.91 -10.23 -20.99
C THR A 322 -12.99 -11.34 -19.96
N LEU A 323 -12.75 -10.99 -18.70
CA LEU A 323 -13.09 -11.83 -17.55
C LEU A 323 -14.41 -11.36 -16.96
N VAL A 324 -15.28 -12.31 -16.62
CA VAL A 324 -16.53 -12.04 -15.88
C VAL A 324 -16.42 -12.65 -14.50
N TYR A 325 -16.67 -11.83 -13.48
CA TYR A 325 -16.73 -12.23 -12.07
C TYR A 325 -18.15 -12.05 -11.56
N ALA A 326 -18.82 -13.15 -11.25
CA ALA A 326 -20.15 -13.14 -10.66
C ALA A 326 -20.07 -12.95 -9.14
N TRP A 327 -21.05 -12.25 -8.58
CA TRP A 327 -21.21 -12.16 -7.12
C TRP A 327 -21.68 -13.51 -6.55
N ARG A 328 -20.89 -14.10 -5.64
CA ARG A 328 -21.20 -15.37 -4.98
C ARG A 328 -20.74 -15.33 -3.52
N ASN A 329 -21.61 -15.71 -2.59
CA ASN A 329 -21.30 -15.86 -1.15
C ASN A 329 -20.56 -14.66 -0.50
N GLY A 330 -20.80 -13.43 -0.96
CA GLY A 330 -20.15 -12.22 -0.43
C GLY A 330 -18.86 -11.77 -1.14
N THR A 331 -18.47 -12.41 -2.24
CA THR A 331 -17.21 -12.17 -2.97
C THR A 331 -17.42 -12.22 -4.49
N TYR A 332 -16.51 -11.61 -5.24
CA TYR A 332 -16.44 -11.68 -6.71
C TYR A 332 -15.64 -12.91 -7.16
N VAL A 333 -16.33 -13.90 -7.72
CA VAL A 333 -15.73 -15.17 -8.16
C VAL A 333 -15.67 -15.20 -9.69
N LEU A 334 -14.49 -15.50 -10.25
CA LEU A 334 -14.29 -15.65 -11.69
C LEU A 334 -15.20 -16.77 -12.24
N THR A 335 -16.04 -16.46 -13.22
CA THR A 335 -16.95 -17.40 -13.88
C THR A 335 -16.65 -17.60 -15.35
N GLU A 336 -16.12 -16.59 -16.04
CA GLU A 336 -15.82 -16.67 -17.48
C GLU A 336 -14.44 -16.10 -17.81
N GLY A 337 -13.78 -16.72 -18.79
CA GLY A 337 -12.45 -16.34 -19.28
C GLY A 337 -11.29 -16.93 -18.46
N ARG A 338 -10.07 -16.57 -18.85
CA ARG A 338 -8.82 -16.86 -18.13
C ARG A 338 -7.95 -15.62 -18.21
N ASN A 339 -7.39 -15.19 -17.08
CA ASN A 339 -6.53 -14.00 -17.03
C ASN A 339 -5.36 -14.12 -18.04
N PRO A 340 -5.20 -13.19 -18.99
CA PRO A 340 -4.14 -13.24 -20.00
C PRO A 340 -2.79 -12.70 -19.50
N VAL A 341 -2.77 -11.96 -18.39
CA VAL A 341 -1.58 -11.34 -17.80
C VAL A 341 -0.56 -12.42 -17.39
N PRO A 342 0.70 -12.34 -17.85
CA PRO A 342 1.76 -13.27 -17.42
C PRO A 342 2.07 -13.16 -15.93
N SER A 343 2.42 -14.29 -15.31
CA SER A 343 3.13 -14.33 -14.04
C SER A 343 4.63 -14.11 -14.28
N PHE A 344 5.25 -13.26 -13.46
CA PHE A 344 6.69 -13.01 -13.41
C PHE A 344 7.10 -12.76 -11.95
#